data_AF-A0A1I2HUD8-F1
#
_entry.id   AF-A0A1I2HUD8-F1
#
_cell.length_a   1.000
_cell.length_b   1.000
_cell.length_c   1.000
_cell.angle_alpha   90.00
_cell.angle_beta   90.00
_cell.angle_gamma   90.00
#
_symmetry.space_group_name_H-M   'P 1'
#
loop_
_entity.id
_entity.type
_entity.pdbx_description
1 polymer ?
#
loop_
_entity_poly.entity_id
_entity_poly.type
_entity_poly.pdbx_seq_one_letter_code
_entity_poly.pdbx_strand_id
1 'polypeptide(L)'
;MPANILNLPQYRVLRVEEAAHDYHVTTEPVGVTAACPHCQSDRLTSWGTREQVFKDLPMHGKRVGIYIDTKRLRCQACGKTFSQALPLLAENRMMTDRLVKWIGP
;
A
#
# COMPACT_ATOMS: atom_id res chain seq x y z
N MET A 1 3.60 -18.75 -5.67
CA MET A 1 3.51 -17.36 -5.15
C MET A 1 4.88 -16.99 -4.60
N PRO A 2 5.45 -15.83 -4.94
CA PRO A 2 6.73 -15.42 -4.35
C PRO A 2 6.58 -15.33 -2.83
N ALA A 3 7.63 -15.69 -2.10
CA ALA A 3 7.66 -15.51 -0.65
C ALA A 3 7.45 -14.02 -0.32
N ASN A 4 6.67 -13.72 0.72
CA ASN A 4 6.46 -12.33 1.15
C ASN A 4 7.74 -11.80 1.83
N ILE A 5 8.68 -11.34 1.01
CA ILE A 5 9.97 -10.81 1.42
C ILE A 5 9.84 -9.55 2.29
N LEU A 6 8.71 -8.83 2.19
CA LEU A 6 8.45 -7.65 3.02
C LEU A 6 8.05 -8.01 4.45
N ASN A 7 7.60 -9.25 4.71
CA ASN A 7 6.98 -9.64 5.98
C ASN A 7 5.82 -8.69 6.39
N LEU A 8 5.03 -8.24 5.40
CA LEU A 8 3.83 -7.43 5.60
C LEU A 8 2.61 -8.25 5.15
N PRO A 9 1.92 -8.97 6.06
CA PRO A 9 0.86 -9.91 5.68
C PRO A 9 -0.39 -9.23 5.08
N GLN A 10 -0.55 -7.92 5.31
CA GLN A 10 -1.62 -7.11 4.71
C GLN A 10 -1.41 -6.87 3.21
N TYR A 11 -0.22 -7.17 2.69
CA TYR A 11 0.15 -6.99 1.29
C TYR A 11 0.59 -8.32 0.68
N ARG A 12 0.07 -8.60 -0.51
CA ARG A 12 0.52 -9.73 -1.32
C ARG A 12 1.60 -9.24 -2.28
N VAL A 13 2.77 -9.87 -2.22
CA VAL A 13 3.85 -9.61 -3.18
C VAL A 13 3.49 -10.26 -4.51
N LEU A 14 3.44 -9.43 -5.56
CA LEU A 14 3.15 -9.86 -6.93
C LEU A 14 4.46 -10.10 -7.69
N ARG A 15 5.43 -9.20 -7.50
CA ARG A 15 6.69 -9.21 -8.24
C ARG A 15 7.81 -8.62 -7.39
N VAL A 16 9.00 -9.17 -7.54
CA VAL A 16 10.24 -8.65 -6.94
C VAL A 16 11.25 -8.52 -8.06
N GLU A 17 11.81 -7.33 -8.22
CA GLU A 17 12.94 -7.08 -9.10
C GLU A 17 14.11 -6.57 -8.27
N GLU A 18 15.27 -7.14 -8.53
CA GLU A 18 16.52 -6.74 -7.90
C GLU A 18 17.37 -5.97 -8.90
N ALA A 19 17.72 -4.73 -8.55
CA ALA A 19 18.68 -3.91 -9.25
C ALA A 19 20.01 -3.86 -8.46
N ALA A 20 20.99 -3.13 -8.98
CA ALA A 20 22.29 -2.98 -8.32
C ALA A 20 22.18 -2.41 -6.90
N HIS A 21 21.29 -1.42 -6.69
CA HIS A 21 21.17 -0.67 -5.43
C HIS A 21 19.78 -0.72 -4.80
N ASP A 22 18.81 -1.34 -5.48
CA ASP A 22 17.40 -1.23 -5.17
C ASP A 22 16.69 -2.58 -5.31
N TYR A 23 15.73 -2.83 -4.43
CA TYR A 23 14.66 -3.81 -4.62
C TYR A 23 13.38 -3.06 -5.00
N HIS A 24 12.78 -3.46 -6.11
CA HIS A 24 11.46 -3.01 -6.52
C HIS A 24 10.46 -4.13 -6.23
N VAL A 25 9.58 -3.91 -5.27
CA VAL A 25 8.61 -4.90 -4.83
C VAL A 25 7.20 -4.43 -5.19
N THR A 26 6.60 -5.04 -6.20
CA THR A 26 5.20 -4.76 -6.58
C THR A 26 4.26 -5.57 -5.69
N THR A 27 3.28 -4.90 -5.09
CA THR A 27 2.34 -5.51 -4.15
C THR A 27 0.91 -5.01 -4.37
N GLU A 28 -0.04 -5.81 -3.91
CA GLU A 28 -1.44 -5.40 -3.78
C GLU A 28 -1.90 -5.55 -2.31
N PRO A 29 -2.80 -4.68 -1.81
CA PRO A 29 -3.44 -4.89 -0.52
C PRO A 29 -4.31 -6.16 -0.56
N VAL A 30 -4.16 -7.03 0.44
CA VAL A 30 -4.99 -8.24 0.60
C VAL A 30 -6.40 -7.89 1.10
N GLY A 31 -6.53 -6.80 1.84
CA GLY A 31 -7.81 -6.34 2.40
C GLY A 31 -8.64 -5.54 1.41
N VAL A 32 -9.94 -5.85 1.35
CA VAL A 32 -10.94 -5.05 0.63
C VAL A 32 -11.51 -4.01 1.59
N THR A 33 -11.58 -2.75 1.17
CA THR A 33 -12.34 -1.74 1.93
C THR A 33 -13.82 -2.11 1.88
N ALA A 34 -14.36 -2.59 3.01
CA ALA A 34 -15.73 -3.10 3.08
C ALA A 34 -16.80 -2.02 3.25
N ALA A 35 -16.44 -0.86 3.82
CA ALA A 35 -17.39 0.20 4.15
C ALA A 35 -16.82 1.60 3.90
N CYS A 36 -17.70 2.54 3.59
CA CYS A 36 -17.37 3.95 3.46
C CYS A 36 -16.95 4.53 4.82
N PRO A 37 -15.79 5.18 4.93
CA PRO A 37 -15.34 5.79 6.19
C PRO A 37 -16.22 6.98 6.64
N HIS A 38 -17.10 7.50 5.77
CA HIS A 38 -17.94 8.66 6.06
C HIS A 38 -19.38 8.32 6.46
N CYS A 39 -19.93 7.20 5.97
CA CYS A 39 -21.34 6.84 6.21
C CYS A 39 -21.56 5.34 6.48
N GLN A 40 -20.48 4.53 6.53
CA GLN A 40 -20.51 3.09 6.80
C GLN A 40 -21.29 2.23 5.79
N SER A 41 -21.72 2.79 4.65
CA SER A 41 -22.32 2.01 3.57
C SER A 41 -21.27 1.14 2.85
N ASP A 42 -21.68 -0.06 2.49
CA ASP A 42 -20.96 -1.04 1.68
C ASP A 42 -21.11 -0.82 0.15
N ARG A 43 -21.95 0.14 -0.27
CA ARG A 43 -22.19 0.47 -1.67
C ARG A 43 -21.02 1.26 -2.24
N LEU A 44 -19.93 0.57 -2.53
CA LEU A 44 -18.67 1.14 -3.02
C LEU A 44 -18.42 0.73 -4.47
N THR A 45 -18.03 1.69 -5.31
CA THR A 45 -17.60 1.42 -6.68
C THR A 45 -16.18 1.93 -6.90
N SER A 46 -15.41 1.22 -7.72
CA SER A 46 -14.09 1.69 -8.17
C SER A 46 -14.28 2.87 -9.14
N TRP A 47 -13.64 4.00 -8.83
CA TRP A 47 -13.63 5.21 -9.66
C TRP A 47 -12.32 5.36 -10.45
N GLY A 48 -11.27 4.67 -10.03
CA GLY A 48 -9.97 4.67 -10.70
C GLY A 48 -8.90 4.01 -9.86
N THR A 49 -7.70 3.89 -10.41
CA THR A 49 -6.52 3.40 -9.71
C THR A 49 -5.46 4.49 -9.62
N ARG A 50 -4.57 4.36 -8.64
CA ARG A 50 -3.41 5.22 -8.46
C ARG A 50 -2.22 4.35 -8.07
N GLU A 51 -1.16 4.40 -8.85
CA GLU A 51 0.12 3.82 -8.45
C GLU A 51 0.78 4.72 -7.39
N GLN A 52 1.27 4.10 -6.31
CA GLN A 52 2.01 4.77 -5.24
C GLN A 52 3.26 3.98 -4.91
N VAL A 53 4.35 4.70 -4.61
CA VAL A 53 5.64 4.10 -4.24
C VAL A 53 5.99 4.46 -2.81
N PHE A 54 6.15 3.45 -1.96
CA PHE A 54 6.52 3.59 -0.56
C PHE A 54 7.94 3.10 -0.33
N LYS A 55 8.69 3.77 0.55
CA LYS A 55 10.00 3.29 0.97
C LYS A 55 9.86 2.39 2.18
N ASP A 56 10.76 1.44 2.29
CA ASP A 56 10.83 0.51 3.40
C ASP A 56 12.26 0.31 3.90
N LEU A 57 12.42 -0.47 4.97
CA LEU A 57 13.72 -0.79 5.53
C LEU A 57 14.65 -1.41 4.46
N PRO A 58 15.93 -1.01 4.41
CA PRO A 58 16.90 -1.61 3.50
C PRO A 58 17.03 -3.12 3.71
N MET A 59 17.23 -3.86 2.62
CA MET A 59 17.45 -5.31 2.63
C MET A 59 18.72 -5.63 1.86
N HIS A 60 19.59 -6.46 2.44
CA HIS A 60 20.86 -6.83 1.81
C HIS A 60 21.73 -5.63 1.39
N GLY A 61 21.67 -4.52 2.14
CA GLY A 61 22.38 -3.28 1.80
C GLY A 61 21.76 -2.46 0.66
N LYS A 62 20.61 -2.88 0.12
CA LYS A 62 19.87 -2.21 -0.96
C LYS A 62 18.65 -1.48 -0.43
N ARG A 63 18.27 -0.38 -1.07
CA ARG A 63 17.03 0.34 -0.75
C ARG A 63 15.83 -0.49 -1.19
N VAL A 64 14.71 -0.37 -0.49
CA VAL A 64 13.48 -1.10 -0.85
C VAL A 64 12.39 -0.10 -1.22
N GLY A 65 11.88 -0.22 -2.45
CA GLY A 65 10.71 0.49 -2.95
C GLY A 65 9.54 -0.47 -3.12
N ILE A 66 8.43 -0.19 -2.46
CA ILE A 66 7.18 -0.93 -2.53
C ILE A 66 6.23 -0.18 -3.48
N TYR A 67 5.88 -0.82 -4.59
CA TYR A 67 4.95 -0.31 -5.60
C TYR A 67 3.57 -0.88 -5.31
N ILE A 68 2.57 -0.01 -5.14
CA ILE A 68 1.20 -0.39 -4.77
C ILE A 68 0.22 0.31 -5.69
N ASP A 69 -0.62 -0.47 -6.36
CA ASP A 69 -1.78 0.04 -7.08
C ASP A 69 -2.97 0.14 -6.12
N THR A 70 -3.34 1.38 -5.80
CA THR A 70 -4.43 1.67 -4.86
C THR A 70 -5.69 2.04 -5.63
N LYS A 71 -6.85 1.60 -5.13
CA LYS A 71 -8.14 1.95 -5.73
C LYS A 71 -8.68 3.24 -5.12
N ARG A 72 -9.14 4.17 -5.96
CA ARG A 72 -10.05 5.24 -5.54
C ARG A 72 -11.47 4.71 -5.57
N LEU A 73 -12.14 4.75 -4.43
CA LEU A 73 -13.49 4.26 -4.24
C LEU A 73 -14.45 5.44 -4.15
N ARG A 74 -15.64 5.29 -4.75
CA ARG A 74 -16.75 6.22 -4.60
C ARG A 74 -17.89 5.52 -3.87
N CYS A 75 -18.38 6.13 -2.80
CA CYS A 75 -19.57 5.65 -2.11
C CYS A 75 -20.82 6.08 -2.88
N GLN A 76 -21.67 5.12 -3.23
CA GLN A 76 -22.94 5.38 -3.91
C GLN A 76 -24.03 5.91 -2.96
N ALA A 77 -23.86 5.74 -1.64
CA ALA A 77 -24.83 6.22 -0.65
C ALA A 77 -24.64 7.71 -0.30
N CYS A 78 -23.39 8.16 -0.07
CA CYS A 78 -23.11 9.55 0.29
C CYS A 78 -22.39 10.36 -0.81
N GLY A 79 -22.06 9.74 -1.94
CA GLY A 79 -21.41 10.38 -3.09
C GLY A 79 -19.91 10.69 -2.92
N LYS A 80 -19.36 10.55 -1.71
CA LYS A 80 -17.95 10.88 -1.40
C LYS A 80 -16.97 9.87 -2.01
N THR A 81 -15.80 10.38 -2.39
CA THR A 81 -14.69 9.60 -2.93
C THR A 81 -13.56 9.54 -1.90
N PHE A 82 -12.94 8.37 -1.75
CA PHE A 82 -11.83 8.13 -0.82
C PHE A 82 -10.87 7.09 -1.39
N SER A 83 -9.65 7.04 -0.88
CA SER A 83 -8.66 6.02 -1.28
C SER A 83 -8.89 4.73 -0.50
N GLN A 84 -8.56 3.59 -1.11
CA GLN A 84 -8.44 2.32 -0.41
C GLN A 84 -7.46 2.47 0.77
N ALA A 85 -7.82 1.90 1.91
CA ALA A 85 -6.96 1.98 3.09
C ALA A 85 -5.67 1.18 2.86
N LEU A 86 -4.54 1.75 3.31
CA LEU A 86 -3.22 1.14 3.23
C LEU A 86 -2.66 0.91 4.65
N PRO A 87 -2.96 -0.24 5.28
CA PRO A 87 -2.50 -0.52 6.65
C PRO A 87 -0.96 -0.54 6.74
N LEU A 88 -0.40 -0.03 7.85
CA LEU A 88 1.05 -0.02 8.12
C LEU A 88 1.89 0.87 7.20
N LEU A 89 1.25 1.74 6.40
CA LEU A 89 1.92 2.73 5.58
C LEU A 89 1.60 4.15 6.07
N ALA A 90 2.64 4.93 6.30
CA ALA A 90 2.55 6.35 6.55
C ALA A 90 2.40 7.08 5.21
N GLU A 91 1.18 7.17 4.67
CA GLU A 91 0.87 7.79 3.38
C GLU A 91 1.45 9.20 3.23
N ASN A 92 1.39 10.02 4.29
CA ASN A 92 1.94 11.38 4.28
C ASN A 92 3.47 11.44 4.12
N ARG A 93 4.18 10.37 4.49
CA ARG A 93 5.65 10.28 4.41
C ARG A 93 6.11 9.39 3.24
N MET A 94 5.19 8.71 2.56
CA MET A 94 5.49 7.71 1.52
C MET A 94 6.47 6.62 2.02
N MET A 95 6.23 6.13 3.24
CA MET A 95 7.08 5.14 3.93
C MET A 95 6.23 4.10 4.65
N THR A 96 6.81 2.93 4.96
CA THR A 96 6.24 2.01 5.94
C THR A 96 6.33 2.60 7.35
N ASP A 97 5.37 2.30 8.22
CA ASP A 97 5.38 2.77 9.62
C ASP A 97 6.65 2.31 10.35
N ARG A 98 7.15 1.12 10.03
CA ARG A 98 8.40 0.58 10.59
C ARG A 98 9.63 1.37 10.14
N LEU A 99 9.67 1.86 8.89
CA LEU A 99 10.76 2.72 8.43
C LEU A 99 10.70 4.09 9.13
N VAL A 100 9.50 4.67 9.27
CA VAL A 100 9.30 5.92 10.02
C VAL A 100 9.81 5.78 11.45
N LYS A 101 9.47 4.68 12.13
CA LYS A 101 9.96 4.40 13.48
C LYS A 101 11.49 4.25 13.54
N TRP A 102 12.11 3.69 12.49
CA TRP A 102 13.55 3.47 12.44
C TRP A 102 14.36 4.76 12.24
N ILE A 103 13.89 5.68 11.39
CA ILE A 103 14.56 6.98 11.18
C ILE A 103 14.33 7.99 12.31
N GLY A 104 13.30 7.77 13.13
CA GLY A 104 12.86 8.69 14.17
C GLY A 104 11.65 9.54 13.74
N PRO A 105 10.77 9.91 14.69
CA PRO A 105 9.56 10.69 14.42
C PRO A 105 9.85 12.10 13.88
#